data_AF-A0A3C0IV31-F1
#
_entry.id   AF-A0A3C0IV31-F1
#
_cell.length_a   1.000
_cell.length_b   1.000
_cell.length_c   1.000
_cell.angle_alpha   90.00
_cell.angle_beta   90.00
_cell.angle_gamma   90.00
#
_symmetry.space_group_name_H-M   'P 1'
#
loop_
_entity.id
_entity.type
_entity.pdbx_description
1 polymer ?
#
loop_
_entity_poly.entity_id
_entity_poly.type
_entity_poly.pdbx_seq_one_letter_code
_entity_poly.pdbx_strand_id
1 'polypeptide(L)' 'MMVSFWDGADKSALRIDLWTKEMMVDEMADFYYQHMMGMADSFQRSTGNADLVKDLQVFAKAFYQKFRQMQEQQANKQQ' A
#
# COMPACT_ATOMS: atom_id res chain seq x y z
N MET A 1 0.56 11.16 0.83
CA MET A 1 1.82 11.24 0.03
C MET A 1 2.91 10.49 0.81
N MET A 2 3.77 9.72 0.15
CA MET A 2 4.89 9.01 0.78
C MET A 2 6.17 9.41 0.06
N VAL A 3 7.22 9.70 0.83
CA VAL A 3 8.54 10.01 0.29
C VAL A 3 9.50 8.95 0.80
N SER A 4 10.17 8.27 -0.13
CA SER A 4 11.18 7.27 0.18
C SER A 4 12.43 7.51 -0.64
N PHE A 5 13.58 7.43 0.01
CA PHE A 5 14.90 7.56 -0.58
C PHE A 5 15.61 6.22 -0.55
N TRP A 6 16.29 5.88 -1.64
CA TRP A 6 17.20 4.76 -1.66
C TRP A 6 18.60 5.24 -1.27
N ASP A 7 19.12 4.73 -0.17
CA ASP A 7 20.53 4.88 0.17
C ASP A 7 21.34 3.77 -0.52
N GLY A 8 22.16 4.15 -1.49
CA GLY A 8 22.99 3.22 -2.25
C GLY A 8 24.19 2.66 -1.47
N ALA A 9 24.65 3.36 -0.43
CA ALA A 9 25.76 2.91 0.41
C ALA A 9 25.29 1.84 1.39
N ASP A 10 24.20 2.14 2.11
CA ASP A 10 23.62 1.24 3.11
C ASP A 10 22.65 0.22 2.51
N LYS A 11 22.35 0.32 1.21
CA LYS A 11 21.37 -0.51 0.48
C LYS A 11 20.03 -0.59 1.23
N SER A 12 19.57 0.56 1.71
CA SER A 12 18.39 0.66 2.55
C SER A 12 17.42 1.72 2.01
N ALA A 13 16.13 1.55 2.34
CA ALA A 13 15.11 2.53 2.04
C ALA A 13 14.82 3.38 3.28
N LEU A 14 15.06 4.69 3.16
CA LEU A 14 14.64 5.67 4.16
C LEU A 14 13.25 6.17 3.78
N ARG A 15 12.31 6.19 4.73
CA ARG A 15 10.92 6.59 4.46
C ARG A 15 10.46 7.66 5.43
N ILE A 16 9.72 8.63 4.90
CA ILE A 16 8.98 9.63 5.66
C ILE A 16 7.50 9.47 5.32
N ASP A 17 6.71 9.26 6.37
CA ASP A 17 5.27 9.18 6.28
C ASP A 17 4.64 10.55 6.52
N LEU A 18 3.82 11.01 5.56
CA LEU A 18 3.20 12.34 5.58
C LEU A 18 1.69 12.27 5.86
N TRP A 19 1.23 11.28 6.63
CA TRP A 19 -0.16 11.24 7.09
C TRP A 19 -0.39 12.27 8.19
N THR A 20 -1.61 12.82 8.25
CA THR A 20 -2.03 13.72 9.32
C THR A 20 -2.87 12.97 10.35
N LYS A 21 -3.03 13.53 11.56
CA LYS A 21 -3.89 12.95 12.60
C LYS A 21 -5.38 12.95 12.24
N GLU A 22 -5.75 13.72 11.22
CA GLU A 22 -7.13 13.94 10.78
C GLU A 22 -7.55 12.95 9.69
N MET A 23 -6.61 12.24 9.07
CA MET A 23 -6.93 11.21 8.08
C MET A 23 -7.72 10.08 8.73
N MET A 24 -8.83 9.71 8.10
CA MET A 24 -9.64 8.58 8.52
C MET A 24 -8.96 7.25 8.15
N VAL A 25 -9.26 6.19 8.89
CA VAL A 25 -8.59 4.89 8.73
C VAL A 25 -8.88 4.26 7.37
N ASP A 26 -10.06 4.50 6.80
CA ASP A 26 -10.44 4.12 5.44
C ASP A 26 -9.61 4.87 4.38
N GLU A 27 -9.41 6.18 4.54
CA GLU A 27 -8.54 6.97 3.67
C GLU A 27 -7.09 6.47 3.72
N MET A 28 -6.61 6.05 4.89
CA MET A 28 -5.29 5.43 5.03
C MET A 28 -5.21 4.09 4.29
N ALA A 29 -6.24 3.25 4.38
CA ALA A 29 -6.25 1.95 3.69
C ALA A 29 -6.29 2.12 2.17
N ASP A 30 -7.09 3.07 1.67
CA ASP A 30 -7.13 3.46 0.25
C ASP A 30 -5.75 3.96 -0.21
N PHE A 31 -5.11 4.83 0.59
CA PHE A 31 -3.79 5.35 0.29
C PHE A 31 -2.75 4.22 0.15
N TYR A 32 -2.73 3.26 1.08
CA TYR A 32 -1.82 2.11 1.01
C TYR A 32 -2.10 1.20 -0.18
N TYR A 33 -3.38 0.95 -0.50
CA TYR A 33 -3.76 0.16 -1.67
C TYR A 33 -3.24 0.81 -2.96
N GLN A 34 -3.51 2.10 -3.15
CA GLN A 34 -3.04 2.85 -4.31
C GLN A 34 -1.52 2.88 -4.38
N HIS A 35 -0.84 3.03 -3.23
CA HIS A 35 0.61 3.03 -3.19
C HIS A 35 1.21 1.68 -3.59
N MET A 36 0.66 0.56 -3.11
CA MET A 36 1.12 -0.78 -3.53
C MET A 36 0.93 -1.03 -5.02
N MET A 37 -0.20 -0.59 -5.59
CA MET A 37 -0.42 -0.65 -7.04
C MET A 37 0.60 0.20 -7.81
N GLY A 38 0.85 1.44 -7.37
CA GLY A 38 1.88 2.30 -7.96
C GLY A 38 3.31 1.77 -7.82
N MET A 39 3.62 1.07 -6.72
CA MET A 39 4.88 0.35 -6.55
C MET A 39 5.01 -0.80 -7.54
N ALA A 40 3.95 -1.60 -7.76
CA ALA A 40 3.94 -2.64 -8.78
C ALA A 40 4.22 -2.07 -10.17
N ASP A 41 3.57 -0.96 -10.54
CA ASP A 41 3.80 -0.31 -11.83
C ASP A 41 5.24 0.23 -11.96
N SER A 42 5.77 0.80 -10.89
CA SER A 42 7.15 1.32 -10.86
C SER A 42 8.17 0.18 -10.95
N PHE A 43 7.91 -0.94 -10.27
CA PHE A 43 8.74 -2.14 -10.32
C PHE A 43 8.70 -2.81 -11.70
N GLN A 44 7.55 -2.82 -12.36
CA GLN A 44 7.42 -3.26 -13.75
C GLN A 44 8.32 -2.43 -14.67
N ARG A 45 8.29 -1.09 -14.54
CA ARG A 45 9.11 -0.20 -15.37
C ARG A 45 10.61 -0.34 -15.10
N SER A 46 11.00 -0.59 -13.86
CA SER A 46 12.42 -0.67 -13.49
C SER A 46 13.07 -2.04 -13.76
N THR A 47 12.30 -3.13 -13.69
CA THR A 47 12.85 -4.49 -13.77
C THR A 47 12.32 -5.32 -14.94
N GLY A 48 11.13 -5.01 -15.45
CA GLY A 48 10.43 -5.83 -16.45
C GLY A 48 9.87 -7.16 -15.93
N ASN A 49 9.98 -7.46 -14.63
CA ASN A 49 9.58 -8.76 -14.08
C ASN A 49 8.06 -8.86 -13.88
N ALA A 50 7.37 -9.39 -14.89
CA ALA A 50 5.91 -9.48 -14.89
C ALA A 50 5.33 -10.39 -13.80
N ASP A 51 6.02 -11.46 -13.41
CA ASP A 51 5.53 -12.41 -12.41
C ASP A 51 5.47 -11.76 -11.02
N LEU A 52 6.56 -11.11 -10.61
CA LEU A 52 6.60 -10.41 -9.32
C LEU A 52 5.67 -9.20 -9.28
N VAL A 53 5.46 -8.53 -10.41
CA VAL A 53 4.49 -7.43 -10.52
C VAL A 53 3.07 -7.93 -10.31
N LYS A 54 2.72 -9.08 -10.89
CA LYS A 54 1.41 -9.70 -10.70
C LYS A 54 1.19 -10.07 -9.23
N ASP A 55 2.20 -10.63 -8.57
CA ASP A 55 2.13 -10.98 -7.15
C ASP A 55 1.87 -9.74 -6.27
N LEU A 56 2.56 -8.62 -6.53
CA LEU A 56 2.33 -7.36 -5.82
C LEU A 56 0.89 -6.85 -6.01
N GLN A 57 0.36 -6.90 -7.23
CA GLN A 57 -1.00 -6.46 -7.52
C GLN A 57 -2.06 -7.37 -6.86
N VAL A 58 -1.84 -8.68 -6.85
CA VAL A 58 -2.72 -9.65 -6.16
C VAL A 58 -2.72 -9.37 -4.67
N PHE A 59 -1.54 -9.17 -4.08
CA PHE A 59 -1.44 -8.84 -2.66
C PHE A 59 -2.14 -7.52 -2.32
N ALA A 60 -1.94 -6.47 -3.11
CA ALA A 60 -2.59 -5.18 -2.89
C ALA A 60 -4.13 -5.32 -2.88
N LYS A 61 -4.69 -6.06 -3.85
CA LYS A 61 -6.14 -6.33 -3.91
C LYS A 61 -6.63 -7.12 -2.69
N ALA A 62 -5.89 -8.15 -2.29
CA ALA A 62 -6.24 -8.97 -1.14
C ALA A 62 -6.19 -8.16 0.18
N PHE A 63 -5.19 -7.30 0.34
CA PHE A 63 -5.08 -6.36 1.47
C PHE A 63 -6.33 -5.50 1.58
N TYR A 64 -6.73 -4.87 0.47
CA TYR A 64 -7.87 -3.95 0.46
C TYR A 64 -9.21 -4.66 0.69
N GLN A 65 -9.39 -5.84 0.10
CA GLN A 65 -10.58 -6.67 0.35
C GLN A 65 -10.70 -7.06 1.82
N LYS A 66 -9.60 -7.51 2.44
CA LYS A 66 -9.57 -7.88 3.85
C LYS A 66 -9.90 -6.69 4.75
N PHE A 67 -9.37 -5.50 4.43
CA PHE A 67 -9.68 -4.28 5.17
C PHE A 67 -11.18 -3.96 5.15
N ARG A 68 -11.83 -4.01 3.98
CA ARG A 68 -13.28 -3.75 3.86
C ARG A 68 -14.12 -4.74 4.66
N GLN A 69 -13.79 -6.03 4.59
CA GLN A 69 -14.47 -7.05 5.39
C GLN A 69 -14.35 -6.80 6.90
N MET A 70 -13.19 -6.33 7.36
CA MET A 70 -13.00 -5.97 8.77
C MET A 70 -13.87 -4.79 9.17
N GLN A 71 -14.01 -3.77 8.32
CA GLN A 71 -14.88 -2.61 8.59
C GLN A 71 -16.35 -3.00 8.66
N GLU A 72 -16.82 -3.82 7.71
CA GLU A 72 -18.20 -4.34 7.71
C GLU A 72 -18.51 -5.14 8.98
N GLN A 73 -17.58 -6.01 9.40
CA GLN A 73 -17.74 -6.78 10.64
C GLN A 73 -17.77 -5.90 11.89
N GLN A 74 -17.02 -4.79 11.91
CA GLN A 74 -17.03 -3.85 13.03
C GLN A 74 -18.34 -3.08 13.08
N ALA A 75 -18.86 -2.64 11.93
CA ALA A 75 -20.16 -1.98 11.83
C ALA A 75 -21.30 -2.90 12.29
N ASN A 76 -21.28 -4.17 11.88
CA ASN A 76 -22.29 -5.17 12.26
C ASN A 76 -22.24 -5.57 13.73
N LYS A 77 -21.10 -5.39 14.43
CA LYS A 77 -20.96 -5.64 15.87
C LYS A 77 -21.46 -4.48 16.74
N GLN A 78 -21.65 -3.30 16.15
CA GLN A 78 -22.12 -2.09 16.84
C GLN A 78 -23.63 -1.87 16.68
N GLN A 79 -24.31 -2.72 15.89
CA GLN A 79 -25.77 -2.83 15.79
C GLN A 79 -26.28 -3.94 16.72
#